data_AF-A0A951EF18-F1
#
_entry.id   AF-A0A951EF18-F1
#
_cell.length_a   1.000
_cell.length_b   1.000
_cell.length_c   1.000
_cell.angle_alpha   90.00
_cell.angle_beta   90.00
_cell.angle_gamma   90.00
#
_symmetry.space_group_name_H-M   'P 1'
#
loop_
_entity.id
_entity.type
_entity.pdbx_description
1 polymer ?
#
loop_
_entity_poly.entity_id
_entity_poly.type
_entity_poly.pdbx_seq_one_letter_code
_entity_poly.pdbx_strand_id
1 'polypeptide(L)'
;VAADGTLRPWRGETSLFITPGFRFGAVDVLMTNFHLPRSTLLMLVSAFSGLDTMRAAYRHALDRGYRFYSYGDASLLFRQPRSLA
;
A
#
# COMPACT_ATOMS: atom_id res chain seq x y z
N VAL A 1 -6.34 -15.77 0.14
CA VAL A 1 -7.09 -15.88 1.42
C VAL A 1 -8.32 -16.68 1.13
N ALA A 2 -8.58 -17.74 1.90
CA ALA A 2 -9.80 -18.51 1.74
C ALA A 2 -11.03 -17.63 2.08
N ALA A 3 -12.22 -18.04 1.63
CA ALA A 3 -13.43 -17.24 1.80
C ALA A 3 -13.79 -16.98 3.28
N ASP A 4 -13.29 -17.83 4.17
CA ASP A 4 -13.39 -17.74 5.63
C ASP A 4 -12.35 -16.78 6.27
N GLY A 5 -11.50 -16.12 5.48
CA GLY A 5 -10.44 -15.26 5.98
C GLY A 5 -9.14 -16.00 6.33
N THR A 6 -9.10 -17.33 6.22
CA THR A 6 -7.92 -18.12 6.61
C THR A 6 -6.81 -18.03 5.57
N LEU A 7 -5.60 -17.74 6.01
CA LEU A 7 -4.39 -17.82 5.20
C LEU A 7 -3.85 -19.26 5.25
N ARG A 8 -3.71 -19.91 4.09
CA ARG A 8 -3.24 -21.30 3.99
C ARG A 8 -1.80 -21.36 3.48
N PRO A 9 -1.00 -22.37 3.87
CA PRO A 9 0.30 -22.61 3.28
C PRO A 9 0.20 -22.70 1.76
N TRP A 10 1.10 -22.01 1.06
CA TRP A 10 1.13 -21.98 -0.40
C TRP A 10 2.55 -21.75 -0.89
N ARG A 11 2.89 -22.30 -2.06
CA ARG A 11 4.19 -22.09 -2.73
C ARG A 11 3.98 -21.95 -4.23
N GLY A 12 4.64 -20.98 -4.82
CA GLY A 12 4.61 -20.67 -6.26
C GLY A 12 5.09 -19.25 -6.51
N GLU A 13 5.05 -18.83 -7.77
CA GLU A 13 5.34 -17.45 -8.16
C GLU A 13 4.06 -16.62 -8.19
N THR A 14 4.19 -15.31 -7.95
CA THR A 14 3.10 -14.36 -8.09
C THR A 14 3.39 -13.39 -9.22
N SER A 15 2.46 -13.30 -10.16
CA SER A 15 2.40 -12.24 -11.18
C SER A 15 1.31 -11.20 -10.86
N LEU A 16 0.82 -11.20 -9.62
CA LEU A 16 -0.26 -10.31 -9.17
C LEU A 16 0.17 -8.86 -9.29
N PHE A 17 -0.60 -8.09 -10.06
CA PHE A 17 -0.44 -6.65 -10.18
C PHE A 17 -1.57 -5.93 -9.46
N ILE A 18 -1.22 -5.20 -8.40
CA ILE A 18 -2.19 -4.49 -7.55
C ILE A 18 -2.32 -3.04 -8.00
N THR A 19 -3.54 -2.65 -8.36
CA THR A 19 -3.89 -1.29 -8.81
C THR A 19 -5.04 -0.73 -7.97
N PRO A 20 -5.29 0.59 -8.00
CA PRO A 20 -6.43 1.18 -7.30
C PRO A 20 -7.74 0.48 -7.62
N GLY A 21 -8.52 0.13 -6.59
CA GLY A 21 -9.73 -0.69 -6.69
C GLY A 21 -9.53 -2.16 -6.30
N PHE A 22 -8.28 -2.62 -6.11
CA PHE A 22 -7.98 -3.96 -5.62
C PHE A 22 -8.53 -4.21 -4.21
N ARG A 23 -9.13 -5.38 -3.98
CA ARG A 23 -9.65 -5.79 -2.67
C ARG A 23 -8.59 -6.56 -1.88
N PHE A 24 -8.08 -5.95 -0.83
CA PHE A 24 -7.17 -6.61 0.12
C PHE A 24 -7.94 -7.54 1.06
N GLY A 25 -7.53 -8.82 1.11
CA GLY A 25 -8.17 -9.83 1.96
C GLY A 25 -7.34 -10.31 3.15
N ALA A 26 -6.04 -10.01 3.21
CA ALA A 26 -5.12 -10.51 4.25
C ALA A 26 -4.46 -9.41 5.10
N VAL A 27 -4.34 -8.20 4.55
CA VAL A 27 -3.50 -7.14 5.12
C VAL A 27 -4.40 -6.02 5.60
N ASP A 28 -4.29 -5.67 6.88
CA ASP A 28 -5.01 -4.56 7.51
C ASP A 28 -4.13 -3.31 7.68
N VAL A 29 -2.82 -3.51 7.89
CA VAL A 29 -1.81 -2.47 8.05
C VAL A 29 -0.58 -2.82 7.21
N LEU A 30 0.01 -1.83 6.54
CA LEU A 30 1.20 -1.98 5.71
C LEU A 30 2.29 -1.02 6.18
N MET A 31 3.46 -1.55 6.52
CA MET A 31 4.67 -0.76 6.73
C MET A 31 5.57 -0.89 5.49
N THR A 32 5.96 0.23 4.89
CA THR A 32 6.76 0.25 3.65
C THR A 32 7.49 1.58 3.47
N ASN A 33 8.50 1.63 2.61
CA ASN A 33 9.22 2.85 2.26
C ASN A 33 8.34 3.88 1.52
N PHE A 34 8.85 5.10 1.38
CA PHE A 34 8.34 6.05 0.39
C PHE A 34 8.91 5.73 -1.01
N HIS A 35 8.00 5.49 -1.95
CA HIS A 35 8.28 5.08 -3.33
C HIS A 35 8.28 6.26 -4.30
N LEU A 36 8.95 6.11 -5.44
CA LEU A 36 8.98 7.16 -6.47
C LEU A 36 7.62 7.44 -7.13
N PRO A 37 7.41 8.66 -7.64
CA PRO A 37 6.34 8.96 -8.58
C PRO A 37 6.34 8.01 -9.78
N ARG A 38 5.16 7.60 -10.23
CA ARG A 38 4.95 6.71 -11.40
C ARG A 38 5.56 5.30 -11.25
N SER A 39 5.74 4.82 -10.02
CA SER A 39 6.16 3.44 -9.75
C SER A 39 4.97 2.51 -9.50
N THR A 40 5.15 1.22 -9.77
CA THR A 40 4.15 0.18 -9.45
C THR A 40 3.92 0.05 -7.93
N LEU A 41 4.95 0.28 -7.12
CA LEU A 41 4.83 0.33 -5.67
C LEU A 41 3.98 1.53 -5.20
N LEU A 42 4.09 2.68 -5.86
CA LEU A 42 3.20 3.81 -5.59
C LEU A 42 1.74 3.46 -5.91
N MET A 43 1.49 2.68 -6.97
CA MET A 43 0.14 2.19 -7.28
C MET A 43 -0.39 1.25 -6.18
N LEU A 44 0.44 0.33 -5.68
CA LEU A 44 0.08 -0.59 -4.60
C LEU A 44 -0.32 0.17 -3.32
N VAL A 45 0.51 1.11 -2.85
CA VAL A 45 0.21 1.85 -1.61
C VAL A 45 -1.01 2.78 -1.78
N SER A 46 -1.23 3.28 -3.00
CA SER A 46 -2.42 4.07 -3.34
C SER A 46 -3.69 3.21 -3.39
N ALA A 47 -3.58 1.97 -3.88
CA ALA A 47 -4.67 1.01 -3.82
C ALA A 47 -5.02 0.62 -2.38
N PHE A 48 -4.01 0.54 -1.51
CA PHE A 48 -4.17 0.13 -0.12
C PHE A 48 -4.78 1.23 0.76
N SER A 49 -4.25 2.46 0.71
CA SER A 49 -4.58 3.53 1.66
C SER A 49 -5.45 4.65 1.06
N GLY A 50 -5.69 4.59 -0.25
CA GLY A 50 -6.38 5.63 -1.00
C GLY A 50 -5.44 6.72 -1.53
N LEU A 51 -5.82 7.28 -2.68
CA LEU A 51 -5.00 8.27 -3.39
C LEU A 51 -4.83 9.58 -2.59
N ASP A 52 -5.88 10.05 -1.92
CA ASP A 52 -5.82 11.32 -1.18
C ASP A 52 -4.98 11.20 0.09
N THR A 53 -5.08 10.07 0.81
CA THR A 53 -4.18 9.73 1.93
C THR A 53 -2.73 9.71 1.48
N MET A 54 -2.43 9.04 0.36
CA MET A 54 -1.06 8.98 -0.16
C MET A 54 -0.55 10.35 -0.59
N ARG A 55 -1.37 11.18 -1.25
CA ARG A 55 -0.99 12.56 -1.60
C ARG A 55 -0.67 13.40 -0.36
N ALA A 56 -1.48 13.30 0.69
CA ALA A 56 -1.26 14.02 1.94
C ALA A 56 0.03 13.55 2.63
N ALA A 57 0.26 12.23 2.70
CA ALA A 57 1.47 11.66 3.29
C ALA A 57 2.74 12.07 2.55
N TYR A 58 2.72 12.05 1.21
CA TYR A 58 3.87 12.46 0.40
C TYR A 58 4.17 13.95 0.52
N ARG A 59 3.15 14.80 0.51
CA ARG A 59 3.33 16.23 0.76
C ARG A 59 4.00 16.47 2.11
N HIS A 60 3.50 15.84 3.16
CA HIS A 60 4.09 15.93 4.49
C HIS A 60 5.57 15.47 4.51
N ALA A 61 5.87 14.32 3.90
CA ALA A 61 7.23 13.78 3.85
C ALA A 61 8.19 14.72 3.11
N LEU A 62 7.76 15.32 2.00
CA LEU A 62 8.54 16.32 1.26
C LEU A 62 8.77 17.58 2.08
N ASP A 63 7.70 18.14 2.68
CA ASP A 63 7.76 19.37 3.50
C ASP A 63 8.66 19.20 4.73
N ARG A 64 8.78 17.96 5.24
CA ARG A 64 9.60 17.62 6.40
C ARG A 64 10.99 17.07 6.08
N GLY A 65 11.35 16.97 4.80
CA GLY A 65 12.69 16.51 4.39
C GLY A 65 12.96 15.03 4.68
N TYR A 66 11.94 14.17 4.56
CA TYR A 66 12.11 12.72 4.70
C TYR A 66 13.03 12.18 3.60
N ARG A 67 13.74 11.11 3.92
CA ARG A 67 14.56 10.36 2.97
C ARG A 67 13.69 9.33 2.27
N PHE A 68 13.77 9.25 0.94
CA PHE A 68 12.97 8.32 0.14
C PHE A 68 13.81 7.09 -0.26
N TYR A 69 13.21 6.14 -0.99
CA TYR A 69 13.85 4.90 -1.47
C TYR A 69 14.14 3.85 -0.40
N SER A 70 14.84 2.79 -0.82
CA SER A 70 15.13 1.57 -0.07
C SER A 70 15.77 1.78 1.30
N TYR A 71 16.63 2.81 1.44
CA TYR A 71 17.32 3.14 2.69
C TYR A 71 16.81 4.42 3.33
N GLY A 72 15.69 4.95 2.83
CA GLY A 72 15.03 6.11 3.38
C GLY A 72 14.16 5.77 4.59
N ASP A 73 13.29 6.70 4.92
CA ASP A 73 12.31 6.56 5.98
C ASP A 73 11.12 5.70 5.52
N ALA A 74 10.31 5.28 6.49
CA ALA A 74 9.17 4.40 6.28
C ALA A 74 7.84 5.13 6.52
N SER A 75 6.78 4.55 5.97
CA SER A 75 5.38 4.89 6.19
C SER A 75 4.68 3.74 6.89
N LEU A 76 3.74 4.06 7.77
CA LEU A 76 2.79 3.11 8.35
C LEU A 76 1.39 3.47 7.81
N LEU A 77 0.80 2.56 7.07
CA LEU A 77 -0.40 2.78 6.29
C LEU A 77 -1.52 1.87 6.77
N PHE A 78 -2.73 2.39 6.83
CA PHE A 78 -3.93 1.65 7.20
C PHE A 78 -4.81 1.46 5.96
N ARG A 79 -5.39 0.27 5.81
CA ARG A 79 -6.27 -0.05 4.68
C ARG A 79 -7.44 0.94 4.64
N GLN A 80 -7.70 1.53 3.47
CA GLN A 80 -8.84 2.42 3.29
C GLN A 80 -10.14 1.65 3.60
N PRO A 81 -11.02 2.19 4.46
CA PRO A 81 -12.33 1.58 4.70
C PRO A 81 -13.09 1.46 3.38
N ARG A 82 -13.85 0.37 3.20
CA ARG A 82 -14.76 0.28 2.06
C ARG A 82 -15.74 1.46 2.16
N SER A 83 -15.84 2.26 1.10
CA SER A 83 -17.03 3.09 0.92
C SER A 83 -18.20 2.13 0.72
N LEU A 84 -19.14 2.13 1.67
CA LEU A 84 -20.46 1.54 1.45
C LEU A 84 -21.15 2.40 0.40
N ALA A 85 -21.18 1.92 -0.84
CA ALA A 85 -22.17 2.36 -1.81
C ALA A 85 -23.46 1.57 -1.55
#